data_AF-A0A817MIS1-F1
#
_entry.id   AF-A0A817MIS1-F1
#
_cell.length_a   1.000
_cell.length_b   1.000
_cell.length_c   1.000
_cell.angle_alpha   90.00
_cell.angle_beta   90.00
_cell.angle_gamma   90.00
#
_symmetry.space_group_name_H-M   'P 1'
#
loop_
_entity.id
_entity.type
_entity.pdbx_description
1 polymer ?
#
loop_
_entity_poly.entity_id
_entity_poly.type
_entity_poly.pdbx_seq_one_letter_code
_entity_poly.pdbx_strand_id
1 'polypeptide(L)'
;MTGDGTNLQVQRLNLRLLIPDSNDSQQLCPILGYAQELLLPLVDACTPLIHIIHNILIYVSVALERTPNNPSDGLTRDESAAICLYTIEWNNGERSFYSILNETLNRADRENLRPWFKYLKLFLTAMAKIPCEPQCTVWRGVKKKY
;
A
#
# COMPACT_ATOMS: atom_id res chain seq x y z
N MET A 1 41.71 -15.76 -18.26
CA MET A 1 40.45 -15.80 -19.02
C MET A 1 39.32 -15.69 -18.01
N THR A 2 38.64 -14.56 -18.07
CA THR A 2 37.81 -13.94 -17.02
C THR A 2 36.48 -14.67 -16.84
N GLY A 3 36.15 -14.99 -15.60
CA GLY A 3 34.85 -15.53 -15.22
C GLY A 3 33.81 -14.41 -15.20
N ASP A 4 32.80 -14.55 -16.05
CA ASP A 4 31.74 -13.58 -16.22
C ASP A 4 30.65 -13.84 -15.16
N GLY A 5 30.72 -13.06 -14.08
CA GLY A 5 29.70 -13.04 -13.03
C GLY A 5 28.51 -12.22 -13.50
N THR A 6 27.51 -12.89 -14.08
CA THR A 6 26.22 -12.25 -14.39
C THR A 6 25.51 -11.85 -13.10
N ASN A 7 25.65 -10.57 -12.77
CA ASN A 7 24.90 -9.84 -11.76
C ASN A 7 23.43 -9.76 -12.20
N LEU A 8 22.64 -10.75 -11.81
CA LEU A 8 21.18 -10.69 -11.94
C LEU A 8 20.66 -9.82 -10.79
N GLN A 9 20.55 -8.52 -11.04
CA GLN A 9 19.64 -7.68 -10.26
C GLN A 9 18.23 -8.22 -10.46
N VAL A 10 17.76 -9.00 -9.49
CA VAL A 10 16.37 -9.45 -9.43
C VAL A 10 15.52 -8.23 -9.12
N GLN A 11 15.08 -7.52 -10.17
CA GLN A 11 13.89 -6.69 -10.10
C GLN A 11 12.73 -7.64 -9.79
N ARG A 12 12.43 -7.79 -8.50
CA ARG A 12 11.21 -8.48 -8.05
C ARG A 12 10.02 -7.66 -8.53
N LEU A 13 9.52 -8.01 -9.71
CA LEU A 13 8.21 -7.59 -10.15
C LEU A 13 7.22 -8.05 -9.08
N ASN A 14 6.51 -7.10 -8.47
CA ASN A 14 5.40 -7.39 -7.57
C ASN A 14 4.24 -7.98 -8.40
N LEU A 15 4.38 -9.26 -8.76
CA LEU A 15 3.34 -10.09 -9.37
C LEU A 15 2.28 -10.33 -8.29
N ARG A 16 1.35 -9.38 -8.20
CA ARG A 16 0.16 -9.45 -7.35
C ARG A 16 -0.56 -10.76 -7.66
N LEU A 17 -0.48 -11.73 -6.74
CA LEU A 17 -1.43 -12.83 -6.54
C LEU A 17 -1.77 -13.64 -7.81
N LEU A 18 -1.03 -14.74 -8.03
CA LEU A 18 -1.46 -15.81 -8.93
C LEU A 18 -2.74 -16.48 -8.39
N ILE A 19 -3.89 -15.95 -8.78
CA ILE A 19 -5.09 -16.74 -8.99
C ILE A 19 -5.19 -16.92 -10.51
N PRO A 20 -5.08 -18.14 -11.05
CA PRO A 20 -5.30 -18.37 -12.46
C PRO A 20 -6.81 -18.44 -12.71
N ASP A 21 -7.52 -17.32 -12.53
CA ASP A 21 -8.92 -17.19 -12.95
C ASP A 21 -8.94 -16.37 -14.25
N SER A 22 -9.01 -17.12 -15.34
CA SER A 22 -9.67 -16.81 -16.61
C SER A 22 -9.86 -15.34 -17.02
N ASN A 23 -9.06 -14.96 -18.03
CA ASN A 23 -9.51 -14.24 -19.23
C ASN A 23 -9.73 -12.72 -19.18
N ASP A 24 -8.97 -11.97 -18.38
CA ASP A 24 -8.67 -10.54 -18.65
C ASP A 24 -7.52 -10.04 -17.75
N SER A 25 -6.34 -10.64 -17.86
CA SER A 25 -5.13 -10.05 -17.27
C SER A 25 -4.67 -8.88 -18.12
N GLN A 26 -5.43 -7.77 -18.09
CA GLN A 26 -4.88 -6.49 -18.53
C GLN A 26 -3.63 -6.25 -17.68
N GLN A 27 -2.47 -6.42 -18.33
CA GLN A 27 -1.18 -6.31 -17.68
C GLN A 27 -1.00 -4.84 -17.29
N LEU A 28 -1.41 -4.51 -16.07
CA LEU A 28 -1.38 -3.13 -15.62
C LEU A 28 0.06 -2.63 -15.54
N CYS A 29 0.34 -1.46 -16.10
CA CYS A 29 1.68 -0.86 -16.06
C CYS A 29 2.17 -0.67 -14.60
N PRO A 30 3.49 -0.82 -14.34
CA PRO A 30 4.08 -0.53 -13.06
C PRO A 30 3.79 0.90 -12.58
N ILE A 31 3.69 1.08 -11.26
CA ILE A 31 3.54 2.41 -10.65
C ILE A 31 4.95 2.96 -10.42
N LEU A 32 5.38 3.94 -11.23
CA LEU A 32 6.76 4.44 -11.19
C LEU A 32 6.92 5.70 -10.32
N GLY A 33 5.93 6.60 -10.33
CA GLY A 33 6.05 7.96 -9.78
C GLY A 33 6.11 8.10 -8.26
N TYR A 34 5.59 7.12 -7.51
CA TYR A 34 5.56 7.21 -6.04
C TYR A 34 6.96 7.15 -5.41
N ALA A 35 7.92 6.52 -6.08
CA ALA A 35 9.25 6.30 -5.51
C ALA A 35 10.04 7.61 -5.36
N GLN A 36 9.77 8.59 -6.23
CA GLN A 36 10.41 9.91 -6.23
C GLN A 36 9.75 10.91 -5.26
N GLU A 37 8.62 10.57 -4.66
CA GLU A 37 8.03 11.41 -3.61
C GLU A 37 8.92 11.45 -2.37
N LEU A 38 8.84 12.59 -1.67
CA LEU A 38 9.46 12.74 -0.36
C LEU A 38 8.72 11.89 0.66
N LEU A 39 9.47 11.35 1.63
CA LEU A 39 8.87 10.73 2.80
C LEU A 39 8.32 11.84 3.70
N LEU A 40 7.02 11.80 3.97
CA LEU A 40 6.30 12.84 4.71
C LEU A 40 5.55 12.23 5.91
N PRO A 41 5.25 13.02 6.95
CA PRO A 41 4.32 12.62 8.01
C PRO A 41 2.96 12.21 7.46
N LEU A 42 2.22 11.36 8.20
CA LEU A 42 0.97 10.77 7.70
C LEU A 42 -0.08 11.82 7.29
N VAL A 43 -0.20 12.90 8.07
CA VAL A 43 -1.13 14.01 7.79
C VAL A 43 -0.83 14.65 6.43
N ASP A 44 0.44 14.96 6.17
CA ASP A 44 0.89 15.59 4.92
C ASP A 44 0.77 14.63 3.74
N ALA A 45 1.07 13.35 3.97
CA ALA A 45 0.96 12.30 2.97
C ALA A 45 -0.49 12.06 2.52
N CYS A 46 -1.47 12.27 3.41
CA CYS A 46 -2.90 12.14 3.13
C CYS A 46 -3.57 13.44 2.66
N THR A 47 -2.90 14.59 2.72
CA THR A 47 -3.47 15.88 2.32
C THR A 47 -4.05 15.89 0.89
N PRO A 48 -3.40 15.30 -0.13
CA PRO A 48 -3.97 15.24 -1.49
C PRO A 48 -5.26 14.40 -1.60
N LEU A 49 -5.56 13.58 -0.59
CA LEU A 49 -6.70 12.66 -0.58
C LEU A 49 -7.98 13.26 0.02
N ILE A 50 -7.91 14.48 0.57
CA ILE A 50 -9.05 15.17 1.23
C ILE A 50 -10.28 15.27 0.32
N HIS A 51 -10.08 15.45 -0.98
CA HIS A 51 -11.18 15.55 -1.96
C HIS A 51 -11.62 14.20 -2.54
N ILE A 52 -10.92 13.11 -2.21
CA ILE A 52 -11.18 11.76 -2.75
C ILE A 52 -11.87 10.90 -1.69
N ILE A 53 -11.46 11.06 -0.43
CA ILE A 53 -11.88 10.22 0.68
C ILE A 53 -12.56 11.10 1.73
N HIS A 54 -13.84 10.82 1.97
CA HIS A 54 -14.60 11.52 2.99
C HIS A 54 -13.98 11.32 4.38
N ASN A 55 -13.92 12.40 5.17
CA ASN A 55 -13.40 12.41 6.53
C ASN A 55 -11.98 11.81 6.72
N ILE A 56 -11.14 11.81 5.69
CA ILE A 56 -9.80 11.19 5.77
C ILE A 56 -8.97 11.70 6.95
N LEU A 57 -9.02 12.99 7.27
CA LEU A 57 -8.25 13.57 8.37
C LEU A 57 -8.71 13.04 9.74
N ILE A 58 -9.99 12.72 9.91
CA ILE A 58 -10.48 12.08 11.14
C ILE A 58 -9.85 10.70 11.29
N TYR A 59 -9.84 9.91 10.22
CA TYR A 59 -9.25 8.57 10.25
C TYR A 59 -7.73 8.58 10.37
N VAL A 60 -7.05 9.60 9.84
CA VAL A 60 -5.62 9.85 10.08
C VAL A 60 -5.37 10.08 11.57
N SER A 61 -6.16 10.94 12.21
CA SER A 61 -6.05 11.17 13.67
C SER A 61 -6.29 9.88 14.46
N VAL A 62 -7.33 9.12 14.11
CA VAL A 62 -7.61 7.81 14.76
C VAL A 62 -6.43 6.84 14.58
N ALA A 63 -5.82 6.77 13.40
CA ALA A 63 -4.66 5.91 13.16
C ALA A 63 -3.45 6.34 14.00
N LEU A 64 -3.20 7.65 14.12
CA LEU A 64 -2.13 8.20 14.96
C LEU A 64 -2.37 7.97 16.45
N GLU A 65 -3.61 8.07 16.92
CA GLU A 65 -4.00 7.82 18.31
C GLU A 65 -3.85 6.35 18.70
N ARG A 66 -4.16 5.43 17.77
CA ARG A 66 -3.96 3.97 17.95
C ARG A 66 -2.50 3.55 17.89
N THR A 67 -1.62 4.42 17.39
CA THR A 67 -0.21 4.11 17.19
C THR A 67 0.63 4.67 18.34
N PRO A 68 1.42 3.82 19.04
CA PRO A 68 2.33 4.29 20.08
C PRO A 68 3.27 5.38 19.57
N ASN A 69 3.61 6.35 20.43
CA ASN A 69 4.53 7.44 20.07
C ASN A 69 5.93 6.92 19.67
N ASN A 70 6.34 5.79 20.23
CA ASN A 70 7.63 5.17 19.95
C ASN A 70 7.44 3.66 19.70
N PRO A 71 7.15 3.25 18.45
CA PRO A 71 7.04 1.84 18.09
C PRO A 71 8.34 1.07 18.37
N SER A 72 8.24 -0.17 18.87
CA SER A 72 9.39 -1.00 19.24
C SER A 72 9.95 -1.85 18.08
N ASP A 73 9.34 -1.75 16.90
CA ASP A 73 9.56 -2.60 15.72
C ASP A 73 10.45 -1.95 14.65
N GLY A 74 11.07 -0.80 14.96
CA GLY A 74 11.93 -0.06 14.03
C GLY A 74 11.17 0.79 13.01
N LEU A 75 9.84 0.82 13.08
CA LEU A 75 9.01 1.75 12.32
C LEU A 75 8.95 3.11 13.02
N THR A 76 8.82 4.17 12.24
CA THR A 76 8.41 5.46 12.79
C THR A 76 6.92 5.43 13.15
N ARG A 77 6.49 6.34 14.03
CA ARG A 77 5.07 6.48 14.36
C ARG A 77 4.20 6.68 13.10
N ASP A 78 4.64 7.51 12.15
CA ASP A 78 3.89 7.75 10.91
C ASP A 78 3.83 6.52 10.00
N GLU A 79 4.89 5.72 9.96
CA GLU A 79 4.93 4.46 9.21
C GLU A 79 3.95 3.42 9.79
N SER A 80 3.99 3.20 11.10
CA SER A 80 3.04 2.33 11.79
C SER A 80 1.60 2.85 11.64
N ALA A 81 1.39 4.16 11.75
CA ALA A 81 0.08 4.77 11.58
C ALA A 81 -0.44 4.65 10.13
N ALA A 82 0.44 4.69 9.12
CA ALA A 82 0.04 4.45 7.73
C ALA A 82 -0.48 3.02 7.50
N ILE A 83 0.13 2.03 8.15
CA ILE A 83 -0.33 0.63 8.14
C ILE A 83 -1.64 0.50 8.93
N CYS A 84 -1.75 1.18 10.07
CA CYS A 84 -2.98 1.24 10.85
C CYS A 84 -4.13 1.81 9.99
N LEU A 85 -3.93 2.96 9.33
CA LEU A 85 -4.91 3.59 8.46
C LEU A 85 -5.39 2.65 7.33
N TYR A 86 -4.49 1.83 6.79
CA TYR A 86 -4.83 0.83 5.78
C TYR A 86 -5.69 -0.33 6.33
N THR A 87 -5.60 -0.64 7.62
CA THR A 87 -6.23 -1.84 8.21
C THR A 87 -7.43 -1.55 9.09
N ILE A 88 -7.60 -0.31 9.58
CA ILE A 88 -8.77 0.05 10.39
C ILE A 88 -10.08 -0.05 9.60
N GLU A 89 -11.10 -0.61 10.24
CA GLU A 89 -12.46 -0.65 9.72
C GLU A 89 -13.15 0.71 9.89
N TRP A 90 -14.00 1.05 8.91
CA TRP A 90 -14.75 2.31 8.88
C TRP A 90 -16.22 2.01 9.16
N ASN A 91 -16.72 2.52 10.29
CA ASN A 91 -18.00 2.07 10.87
C ASN A 91 -19.24 2.83 10.38
N ASN A 92 -19.10 3.76 9.44
CA ASN A 92 -20.15 4.68 9.02
C ASN A 92 -20.85 4.28 7.69
N GLY A 93 -20.59 3.07 7.18
CA GLY A 93 -21.13 2.62 5.89
C GLY A 93 -20.41 3.21 4.67
N GLU A 94 -19.39 4.05 4.87
CA GLU A 94 -18.56 4.54 3.77
C GLU A 94 -17.52 3.52 3.34
N ARG A 95 -17.04 3.66 2.10
CA ARG A 95 -15.93 2.83 1.62
C ARG A 95 -14.68 3.16 2.44
N SER A 96 -14.12 2.14 3.09
CA SER A 96 -12.88 2.28 3.86
C SER A 96 -11.70 2.71 2.99
N PHE A 97 -10.68 3.30 3.63
CA PHE A 97 -9.43 3.70 2.97
C PHE A 97 -8.85 2.61 2.07
N TYR A 98 -8.70 1.40 2.62
CA TYR A 98 -8.25 0.20 1.91
C TYR A 98 -9.09 -0.08 0.66
N SER A 99 -10.41 0.04 0.76
CA SER A 99 -11.32 -0.31 -0.32
C SER A 99 -11.13 0.63 -1.50
N ILE A 100 -11.07 1.94 -1.23
CA ILE A 100 -10.87 2.97 -2.25
C ILE A 100 -9.47 2.85 -2.87
N LEU A 101 -8.43 2.67 -2.05
CA LEU A 101 -7.06 2.51 -2.55
C LEU A 101 -6.93 1.28 -3.45
N ASN A 102 -7.43 0.12 -3.02
CA ASN A 102 -7.33 -1.10 -3.81
C ASN A 102 -8.13 -1.06 -5.11
N GLU A 103 -9.29 -0.41 -5.10
CA GLU A 103 -10.03 -0.11 -6.32
C GLU A 103 -9.19 0.76 -7.27
N THR A 104 -8.60 1.84 -6.75
CA THR A 104 -7.76 2.76 -7.54
C THR A 104 -6.54 2.05 -8.12
N LEU A 105 -5.88 1.18 -7.35
CA LEU A 105 -4.74 0.37 -7.81
C LEU A 105 -5.12 -0.61 -8.94
N ASN A 106 -6.38 -1.05 -8.97
CA ASN A 106 -6.90 -1.98 -9.98
C ASN A 106 -7.43 -1.28 -11.23
N ARG A 107 -7.48 0.06 -11.27
CA ARG A 107 -7.86 0.81 -12.48
C ARG A 107 -6.70 0.89 -13.47
N ALA A 108 -7.02 0.79 -14.75
CA ALA A 108 -6.05 0.91 -15.85
C ALA A 108 -5.42 2.31 -15.91
N ASP A 109 -6.23 3.35 -15.70
CA ASP A 109 -5.76 4.73 -15.68
C ASP A 109 -4.96 5.04 -14.41
N ARG A 110 -3.64 5.21 -14.60
CA ARG A 110 -2.66 5.46 -13.54
C ARG A 110 -2.63 6.92 -13.07
N GLU A 111 -3.22 7.85 -13.82
CA GLU A 111 -3.30 9.25 -13.36
C GLU A 111 -4.14 9.36 -12.08
N ASN A 112 -5.14 8.49 -11.91
CA ASN A 112 -5.94 8.40 -10.68
C ASN A 112 -5.10 8.03 -9.44
N LEU A 113 -3.91 7.45 -9.60
CA LEU A 113 -3.01 7.13 -8.49
C LEU A 113 -2.13 8.30 -8.08
N ARG A 114 -2.01 9.35 -8.90
CA ARG A 114 -1.12 10.48 -8.60
C ARG A 114 -1.38 11.13 -7.23
N PRO A 115 -2.65 11.35 -6.79
CA PRO A 115 -2.92 11.87 -5.45
C PRO A 115 -2.45 10.94 -4.32
N TRP A 116 -2.29 9.65 -4.60
CA TRP A 116 -1.89 8.64 -3.62
C TRP A 116 -0.39 8.48 -3.47
N PHE A 117 0.42 9.08 -4.34
CA PHE A 117 1.86 8.82 -4.38
C PHE A 117 2.56 9.14 -3.05
N LYS A 118 2.20 10.24 -2.39
CA LYS A 118 2.76 10.60 -1.08
C LYS A 118 2.42 9.57 0.00
N TYR A 119 1.17 9.12 0.05
CA TYR A 119 0.75 8.04 0.95
C TYR A 119 1.44 6.71 0.60
N LEU A 120 1.50 6.34 -0.68
CA LEU A 120 2.15 5.10 -1.15
C LEU A 120 3.63 5.10 -0.81
N LYS A 121 4.31 6.25 -0.91
CA LYS A 121 5.70 6.40 -0.49
C LYS A 121 5.87 6.05 0.99
N LEU A 122 5.06 6.63 1.87
CA LEU A 122 5.09 6.34 3.31
C LEU A 122 4.75 4.87 3.61
N PHE A 123 3.64 4.39 3.08
CA PHE A 123 3.13 3.04 3.33
C PHE A 123 4.09 1.95 2.83
N LEU A 124 4.62 2.07 1.60
CA LEU A 124 5.54 1.06 1.05
C LEU A 124 6.91 1.11 1.71
N THR A 125 7.35 2.29 2.21
CA THR A 125 8.56 2.40 3.03
C THR A 125 8.38 1.66 4.36
N ALA A 126 7.21 1.81 5.01
CA ALA A 126 6.87 1.07 6.21
C ALA A 126 6.86 -0.45 5.97
N MET A 127 6.15 -0.90 4.93
CA MET A 127 6.05 -2.32 4.57
C MET A 127 7.40 -2.96 4.26
N ALA A 128 8.35 -2.21 3.68
CA ALA A 128 9.69 -2.71 3.37
C ALA A 128 10.55 -2.98 4.63
N LYS A 129 10.21 -2.37 5.78
CA LYS A 129 10.90 -2.59 7.07
C LYS A 129 10.36 -3.78 7.84
N ILE A 130 9.14 -4.23 7.53
CA ILE A 130 8.51 -5.36 8.23
C ILE A 130 9.26 -6.65 7.85
N PRO A 131 9.70 -7.47 8.83
CA PRO A 131 10.35 -8.73 8.53
C PRO A 131 9.42 -9.64 7.73
N CYS A 132 9.98 -10.34 6.75
CA CYS A 132 9.23 -11.38 6.06
C CYS A 132 8.97 -12.53 7.03
N GLU A 133 7.70 -12.93 7.15
CA GLU A 133 7.35 -14.14 7.88
C GLU A 133 8.01 -15.37 7.21
N PRO A 134 8.42 -16.37 8.00
CA PRO A 134 8.86 -17.66 7.46
C PRO A 134 7.80 -18.28 6.56
N GLN A 135 8.22 -19.18 5.68
CA GLN A 135 7.31 -19.87 4.77
C GLN A 135 6.19 -20.58 5.53
N CYS A 136 4.97 -20.06 5.42
CA CYS A 136 3.78 -20.58 6.08
C CYS A 136 2.57 -20.57 5.13
N THR A 137 1.54 -21.36 5.46
CA THR A 137 0.29 -21.35 4.70
C THR A 137 -0.61 -20.23 5.22
N VAL A 138 -1.04 -19.34 4.33
CA VAL A 138 -2.01 -18.28 4.63
C VAL A 138 -3.30 -18.51 3.86
N TRP A 139 -4.42 -18.11 4.44
CA TRP A 139 -5.76 -18.30 3.87
C TRP A 139 -6.40 -16.97 3.52
N ARG A 140 -7.03 -16.87 2.34
CA ARG A 140 -7.84 -15.73 1.92
C ARG A 140 -9.21 -16.22 1.46
N GLY A 141 -10.24 -15.96 2.26
CA GLY A 141 -11.62 -16.21 1.86
C GLY A 141 -12.06 -15.24 0.77
N VAL A 142 -12.61 -15.76 -0.34
CA VAL A 142 -13.17 -14.96 -1.43
C VAL A 142 -14.56 -15.46 -1.79
N LYS A 143 -15.47 -14.54 -2.15
CA LYS A 143 -16.77 -14.93 -2.70
C LYS A 143 -16.58 -15.43 -4.14
N LYS A 144 -17.16 -16.58 -4.47
CA LYS A 144 -17.19 -17.09 -5.84
C LYS A 144 -18.01 -16.13 -6.70
N LYS A 145 -17.43 -15.62 -7.78
CA LYS A 145 -18.18 -14.93 -8.84
C LYS A 145 -18.88 -16.00 -9.67
N TYR A 146 -20.21 -15.94 -9.76
CA TYR A 146 -21.02 -16.78 -10.62
C TYR A 146 -21.20 -16.11 -11.98
#